data_AF-A0AAV0RG27-F1
#
_entry.id   AF-A0AAV0RG27-F1
#
_cell.length_a   1.000
_cell.length_b   1.000
_cell.length_c   1.000
_cell.angle_alpha   90.00
_cell.angle_beta   90.00
_cell.angle_gamma   90.00
#
_symmetry.space_group_name_H-M   'P 1'
#
loop_
_entity.id
_entity.type
_entity.pdbx_description
1 polymer ?
#
loop_
_entity_poly.entity_id
_entity_poly.type
_entity_poly.pdbx_seq_one_letter_code
_entity_poly.pdbx_strand_id
1 'polypeptide(L)'
;MAGTLLTPVKAQILLLSSPTNLQLTQTSKRRYPLPLPLHVHHYRETLATSKRRRCRISTSCSAATPTSVPSQPPPTPPPDRGESDDTDTGLDAERRKAPEIRTLFRRFWKVAAPYWFSEDKAEARLQLAVVFALTLGTTGISVGFNFLGRDFYNALANKDQEQFTKQLVYYLGAFAGGIPFFVLRDYAREVLALRWRSWMTKHYLQRYLKHRLFYKIQSQSIIDNPDQRIVDDLSSFTGTALSFSLALFNAAVDLISFSNILYGIYPPLFIVLLVYSVGGTAISVYLGKELVSLNFMQEKKEADFRYGLVRVRENAESIAFYGGEENEMQLLLQRFRSAFENLTQLLISSRNLEFFTNGYRYLIQILPAAVVAPMFFSGKIEFGVINQSVSAFNHILGDFSLIVYQFQSISAFSAVIDRLGEFDDLLDGISSKSLLETQEEITVEYSPARSSISQEANGSVLKGQCQNLLVVKNLTLQTPRSKATLIKNLSLIVNKDDHLLVMGPSGSGKTSLLRALAGLWNYGKGEVIFCDGDGENTEALTSSGITGIQGSSLMKRNQRSILFLPQRPYMVLGTLRQQLLYPTWSDGGISVAKDTESAGLVGSCFCYLYWT
;
A
#
# COMPACT_ATOMS: atom_id res chain seq x y z
N MET A 1 -19.98 -34.14 -19.75
CA MET A 1 -20.99 -33.53 -18.85
C MET A 1 -20.49 -33.48 -17.40
N ALA A 2 -19.36 -32.80 -17.17
CA ALA A 2 -18.95 -32.31 -15.85
C ALA A 2 -18.33 -30.95 -16.13
N GLY A 3 -19.20 -29.95 -16.30
CA GLY A 3 -18.79 -28.57 -16.45
C GLY A 3 -18.41 -28.06 -15.07
N THR A 4 -17.12 -27.98 -14.81
CA THR A 4 -16.55 -27.31 -13.65
C THR A 4 -17.03 -25.86 -13.67
N LEU A 5 -18.06 -25.57 -12.87
CA LEU A 5 -18.48 -24.23 -12.49
C LEU A 5 -17.36 -23.61 -11.65
N LEU A 6 -16.33 -23.10 -12.33
CA LEU A 6 -15.43 -22.09 -11.81
C LEU A 6 -15.91 -20.75 -12.35
N THR A 7 -17.03 -20.28 -11.82
CA THR A 7 -17.37 -18.87 -11.79
C THR A 7 -16.59 -18.22 -10.64
N PRO A 8 -15.61 -17.33 -10.88
CA PRO A 8 -15.40 -16.27 -9.93
C PRO A 8 -16.55 -15.27 -10.16
N VAL A 9 -17.60 -15.37 -9.34
CA VAL A 9 -18.40 -14.19 -9.02
C VAL A 9 -17.45 -13.21 -8.33
N LYS A 10 -16.89 -12.29 -9.12
CA LYS A 10 -16.24 -11.07 -8.64
C LYS A 10 -16.79 -9.87 -9.40
N ALA A 11 -18.13 -9.78 -9.42
CA ALA A 11 -18.80 -8.49 -9.31
C ALA A 11 -18.74 -8.10 -7.82
N GLN A 12 -17.57 -7.62 -7.38
CA GLN A 12 -17.41 -6.92 -6.11
C GLN A 12 -16.82 -5.55 -6.44
N ILE A 13 -17.61 -4.78 -7.20
CA ILE A 13 -17.47 -3.34 -7.29
C ILE A 13 -18.05 -2.77 -5.99
N LEU A 14 -17.20 -2.03 -5.28
CA LEU A 14 -17.53 -0.99 -4.32
C LEU A 14 -18.47 -1.38 -3.17
N LEU A 15 -17.89 -1.87 -2.08
CA LEU A 15 -18.06 -1.31 -0.73
C LEU A 15 -17.21 -2.11 0.28
N LEU A 16 -16.42 -1.39 1.08
CA LEU A 16 -15.70 -1.81 2.28
C LEU A 16 -14.34 -2.51 2.10
N SER A 17 -13.28 -1.69 1.96
CA SER A 17 -11.99 -1.95 2.61
C SER A 17 -11.31 -0.63 3.01
N SER A 18 -11.68 -0.12 4.18
CA SER A 18 -10.76 0.64 5.03
C SER A 18 -11.05 0.20 6.47
N PRO A 19 -10.07 -0.33 7.21
CA PRO A 19 -10.26 -0.67 8.61
C PRO A 19 -10.04 0.60 9.42
N THR A 20 -11.11 1.22 9.90
CA THR A 20 -11.00 2.16 11.01
C THR A 20 -11.89 1.67 12.13
N ASN A 21 -11.23 1.08 13.13
CA ASN A 21 -11.81 0.77 14.43
C ASN A 21 -12.40 2.05 15.04
N LEU A 22 -13.71 2.06 15.24
CA LEU A 22 -14.33 2.86 16.28
C LEU A 22 -15.38 1.96 16.96
N GLN A 23 -14.93 1.24 17.99
CA GLN A 23 -15.83 0.68 18.98
C GLN A 23 -16.34 1.84 19.85
N LEU A 24 -17.63 2.14 19.76
CA LEU A 24 -18.37 2.77 20.84
C LEU A 24 -19.44 1.80 21.31
N THR A 25 -19.18 1.36 22.52
CA THR A 25 -20.00 0.70 23.54
C THR A 25 -21.51 0.64 23.36
N GLN A 26 -22.01 -0.57 23.64
CA GLN A 26 -23.38 -0.98 23.91
C GLN A 26 -24.20 0.04 24.72
N THR A 27 -25.49 0.19 24.40
CA THR A 27 -26.59 -0.03 25.35
C THR A 27 -27.96 -0.11 24.66
N SER A 28 -28.78 -1.03 25.17
CA SER A 28 -30.26 -1.03 25.24
C SER A 28 -31.12 -1.35 24.01
N LYS A 29 -31.50 -2.65 23.94
CA LYS A 29 -32.86 -3.21 23.77
C LYS A 29 -33.98 -2.23 23.33
N ARG A 30 -34.63 -2.56 22.20
CA ARG A 30 -36.09 -2.87 22.13
C ARG A 30 -36.46 -3.51 20.77
N ARG A 31 -37.17 -4.64 20.84
CA ARG A 31 -37.84 -5.34 19.73
C ARG A 31 -39.07 -4.55 19.28
N TYR A 32 -39.45 -4.63 18.01
CA TYR A 32 -40.76 -5.11 17.49
C TYR A 32 -40.75 -5.09 15.93
N PRO A 33 -41.64 -5.85 15.24
CA PRO A 33 -41.29 -6.57 14.02
C PRO A 33 -41.77 -5.92 12.70
N LEU A 34 -41.19 -6.42 11.60
CA LEU A 34 -41.61 -6.26 10.20
C LEU A 34 -43.09 -6.63 9.95
N PRO A 35 -43.66 -6.09 8.86
CA PRO A 35 -44.18 -7.00 7.83
C PRO A 35 -43.79 -6.62 6.39
N LEU A 36 -43.57 -7.65 5.57
CA LEU A 36 -43.61 -7.67 4.09
C LEU A 36 -45.03 -8.12 3.64
N PRO A 37 -45.35 -8.24 2.33
CA PRO A 37 -45.41 -7.22 1.28
C PRO A 37 -46.79 -7.26 0.56
N LEU A 38 -47.16 -6.30 -0.31
CA LEU A 38 -48.23 -6.52 -1.30
C LEU A 38 -48.16 -5.54 -2.50
N HIS A 39 -48.01 -6.15 -3.68
CA HIS A 39 -48.50 -5.82 -5.02
C HIS A 39 -48.76 -4.36 -5.49
N VAL A 40 -47.99 -3.99 -6.52
CA VAL A 40 -48.38 -3.49 -7.85
C VAL A 40 -49.82 -2.95 -8.02
N HIS A 41 -49.95 -1.67 -8.39
CA HIS A 41 -50.79 -1.25 -9.53
C HIS A 41 -50.38 0.13 -10.05
N HIS A 42 -50.20 0.20 -11.38
CA HIS A 42 -50.19 1.42 -12.19
C HIS A 42 -51.45 2.26 -11.95
N TYR A 43 -51.33 3.60 -11.86
CA TYR A 43 -52.24 4.50 -12.57
C TYR A 43 -51.58 5.86 -12.84
N ARG A 44 -51.85 6.36 -14.05
CA ARG A 44 -51.45 7.62 -14.68
C ARG A 44 -52.64 8.57 -14.54
N GLU A 45 -52.45 9.86 -14.26
CA GLU A 45 -53.32 11.00 -14.64
C GLU A 45 -52.72 12.30 -14.07
N THR A 46 -52.14 13.17 -14.90
CA THR A 46 -52.70 14.37 -15.57
C THR A 46 -52.92 15.61 -14.69
N LEU A 47 -52.20 16.66 -15.11
CA LEU A 47 -52.33 18.09 -14.87
C LEU A 47 -53.74 18.63 -14.54
N ALA A 48 -53.81 19.52 -13.55
CA ALA A 48 -54.72 20.66 -13.57
C ALA A 48 -54.12 21.88 -12.84
N THR A 49 -54.25 23.02 -13.50
CA THR A 49 -53.84 24.36 -13.12
C THR A 49 -54.79 24.98 -12.08
N SER A 50 -54.27 25.84 -11.19
CA SER A 50 -55.11 26.75 -10.41
C SER A 50 -54.33 28.01 -10.01
N LYS A 51 -54.66 29.10 -10.70
CA LYS A 51 -54.38 30.49 -10.33
C LYS A 51 -55.19 30.84 -9.07
N ARG A 52 -54.57 31.44 -8.04
CA ARG A 52 -55.28 32.33 -7.12
C ARG A 52 -54.51 33.62 -6.81
N ARG A 53 -55.31 34.68 -6.75
CA ARG A 53 -54.99 36.11 -6.77
C ARG A 53 -54.59 36.65 -5.39
N ARG A 54 -53.88 37.77 -5.44
CA ARG A 54 -53.51 38.71 -4.36
C ARG A 54 -54.70 39.13 -3.50
N CYS A 55 -54.43 39.35 -2.21
CA CYS A 55 -55.08 40.39 -1.40
C CYS A 55 -54.01 41.32 -0.82
N ARG A 56 -54.29 42.61 -0.91
CA ARG A 56 -53.44 43.77 -0.57
C ARG A 56 -54.05 44.38 0.69
N ILE A 57 -53.28 44.60 1.74
CA ILE A 57 -53.65 45.51 2.83
C ILE A 57 -52.52 46.52 2.98
N SER A 58 -52.91 47.78 2.88
CA SER A 58 -52.13 49.00 2.97
C SER A 58 -52.11 49.52 4.40
N THR A 59 -50.94 49.91 4.90
CA THR A 59 -50.85 51.01 5.86
C THR A 59 -49.54 51.75 5.63
N SER A 60 -49.69 53.06 5.45
CA SER A 60 -48.69 54.08 5.13
C SER A 60 -47.94 54.55 6.38
N CYS A 61 -46.63 54.75 6.27
CA CYS A 61 -45.94 55.82 6.97
C CYS A 61 -44.71 56.24 6.13
N SER A 62 -44.75 57.49 5.68
CA SER A 62 -43.70 58.15 4.89
C SER A 62 -42.61 58.72 5.81
N ALA A 63 -41.34 58.49 5.47
CA ALA A 63 -40.26 59.41 5.81
C ALA A 63 -39.06 59.20 4.87
N ALA A 64 -38.84 60.22 4.03
CA ALA A 64 -37.59 60.71 3.44
C ALA A 64 -36.57 59.72 2.82
N THR A 65 -36.49 59.78 1.48
CA THR A 65 -35.38 59.35 0.63
C THR A 65 -34.13 60.22 0.87
N PRO A 66 -32.93 59.65 0.75
CA PRO A 66 -31.99 60.21 -0.24
C PRO A 66 -31.34 59.13 -1.12
N THR A 67 -31.34 59.41 -2.42
CA THR A 67 -30.32 59.08 -3.44
C THR A 67 -29.63 57.71 -3.38
N SER A 68 -30.09 56.83 -4.27
CA SER A 68 -29.42 55.59 -4.68
C SER A 68 -28.08 55.86 -5.39
N VAL A 69 -27.00 55.39 -4.80
CA VAL A 69 -25.73 55.10 -5.49
C VAL A 69 -25.74 53.60 -5.84
N PRO A 70 -25.38 53.17 -7.06
CA PRO A 70 -25.30 51.75 -7.38
C PRO A 70 -24.14 51.11 -6.60
N SER A 71 -24.44 50.13 -5.75
CA SER A 71 -23.45 49.27 -5.11
C SER A 71 -22.78 48.37 -6.17
N GLN A 72 -21.47 48.47 -6.28
CA GLN A 72 -20.63 47.66 -7.15
C GLN A 72 -20.76 46.16 -6.84
N PRO A 73 -20.68 45.27 -7.85
CA PRO A 73 -20.55 43.84 -7.63
C PRO A 73 -19.20 43.50 -6.94
N PRO A 74 -19.10 42.39 -6.20
CA PRO A 74 -17.85 41.97 -5.58
C PRO A 74 -16.75 41.74 -6.62
N PRO A 75 -15.47 41.96 -6.26
CA PRO A 75 -14.38 41.93 -7.23
C PRO A 75 -14.21 40.53 -7.83
N THR A 76 -14.22 40.48 -9.16
CA THR A 76 -13.76 39.33 -9.94
C THR A 76 -12.30 39.00 -9.61
N PRO A 77 -11.92 37.71 -9.51
CA PRO A 77 -10.51 37.34 -9.41
C PRO A 77 -9.75 37.82 -10.66
N PRO A 78 -8.45 38.13 -10.55
CA PRO A 78 -7.71 38.79 -11.61
C PRO A 78 -7.66 37.92 -12.88
N PRO A 79 -7.59 38.54 -14.07
CA PRO A 79 -7.49 37.81 -15.33
C PRO A 79 -6.11 37.18 -15.44
N ASP A 80 -6.07 35.88 -15.76
CA ASP A 80 -4.90 35.28 -16.40
C ASP A 80 -4.65 36.05 -17.71
N ARG A 81 -3.53 36.76 -17.77
CA ARG A 81 -2.99 37.34 -18.99
C ARG A 81 -1.49 37.17 -19.01
N GLY A 82 -1.01 36.52 -20.07
CA GLY A 82 0.37 36.68 -20.53
C GLY A 82 0.95 35.41 -21.11
N GLU A 83 0.44 34.99 -22.26
CA GLU A 83 1.22 34.23 -23.24
C GLU A 83 2.02 35.23 -24.10
N SER A 84 3.17 34.76 -24.59
CA SER A 84 4.21 35.38 -25.44
C SER A 84 5.21 36.36 -24.80
N ASP A 85 6.37 35.85 -24.38
CA ASP A 85 7.62 36.13 -25.10
C ASP A 85 8.64 34.99 -24.86
N ASP A 86 9.34 34.60 -25.91
CA ASP A 86 10.21 33.44 -26.01
C ASP A 86 11.47 33.59 -25.13
N THR A 87 11.73 32.63 -24.23
CA THR A 87 13.09 32.25 -23.81
C THR A 87 13.07 30.90 -23.10
N ASP A 88 13.31 29.87 -23.92
CA ASP A 88 13.89 28.55 -23.62
C ASP A 88 14.36 28.33 -22.17
N THR A 89 13.48 27.84 -21.29
CA THR A 89 13.84 27.02 -20.12
C THR A 89 12.71 26.03 -19.84
N GLY A 90 12.85 24.84 -20.42
CA GLY A 90 11.95 23.71 -20.19
C GLY A 90 11.84 23.36 -18.71
N LEU A 91 10.71 23.70 -18.10
CA LEU A 91 10.23 23.03 -16.90
C LEU A 91 9.37 21.87 -17.37
N ASP A 92 10.05 20.73 -17.53
CA ASP A 92 9.46 19.42 -17.68
C ASP A 92 8.46 19.19 -16.53
N ALA A 93 7.18 19.40 -16.82
CA ALA A 93 6.14 18.60 -16.21
C ALA A 93 6.42 17.16 -16.67
N GLU A 94 7.27 16.44 -15.92
CA GLU A 94 7.58 15.04 -16.15
C GLU A 94 6.26 14.28 -16.29
N ARG A 95 5.85 14.02 -17.54
CA ARG A 95 5.27 12.74 -17.87
C ARG A 95 6.28 11.74 -17.36
N ARG A 96 6.05 11.16 -16.17
CA ARG A 96 6.78 9.98 -15.72
C ARG A 96 6.74 9.00 -16.88
N LYS A 97 7.83 8.94 -17.66
CA LYS A 97 7.99 7.97 -18.74
C LYS A 97 7.74 6.63 -18.08
N ALA A 98 6.85 5.82 -18.65
CA ALA A 98 6.62 4.48 -18.13
C ALA A 98 8.00 3.84 -17.89
N PRO A 99 8.29 3.40 -16.66
CA PRO A 99 9.65 3.02 -16.28
C PRO A 99 10.16 1.97 -17.25
N GLU A 100 11.37 2.17 -17.77
CA GLU A 100 11.96 1.24 -18.73
C GLU A 100 11.97 -0.18 -18.14
N ILE A 101 11.64 -1.20 -18.96
CA ILE A 101 11.54 -2.59 -18.50
C ILE A 101 12.81 -3.04 -17.75
N ARG A 102 13.98 -2.53 -18.16
CA ARG A 102 15.26 -2.78 -17.50
C ARG A 102 15.33 -2.22 -16.08
N THR A 103 14.83 -1.01 -15.84
CA THR A 103 14.82 -0.40 -14.50
C THR A 103 13.84 -1.12 -13.58
N LEU A 104 12.68 -1.52 -14.10
CA LEU A 104 11.72 -2.35 -13.37
C LEU A 104 12.30 -3.69 -12.95
N PHE A 105 12.97 -4.40 -13.86
CA PHE A 105 13.59 -5.69 -13.54
C PHE A 105 14.69 -5.54 -12.47
N ARG A 106 15.51 -4.50 -12.57
CA ARG A 106 16.53 -4.18 -11.57
C ARG A 106 15.91 -3.88 -10.20
N ARG A 107 14.87 -3.04 -10.15
CA ARG A 107 14.15 -2.70 -8.91
C ARG A 107 13.46 -3.92 -8.30
N PHE A 108 12.82 -4.74 -9.12
CA PHE A 108 12.23 -6.02 -8.71
C PHE A 108 13.27 -6.92 -8.05
N TRP A 109 14.42 -7.12 -8.69
CA TRP A 109 15.47 -7.98 -8.15
C TRP A 109 16.06 -7.42 -6.86
N LYS A 110 16.28 -6.10 -6.79
CA LYS A 110 16.80 -5.42 -5.58
C LYS A 110 15.89 -5.65 -4.37
N VAL A 111 14.58 -5.54 -4.57
CA VAL A 111 13.56 -5.73 -3.52
C VAL A 111 13.37 -7.21 -3.17
N ALA A 112 13.40 -8.10 -4.16
CA ALA A 112 13.12 -9.52 -3.96
C ALA A 112 14.30 -10.31 -3.36
N ALA A 113 15.52 -10.03 -3.81
CA ALA A 113 16.72 -10.80 -3.48
C ALA A 113 16.96 -10.98 -1.97
N PRO A 114 16.81 -9.96 -1.10
CA PRO A 114 17.17 -10.07 0.32
C PRO A 114 16.51 -11.25 1.04
N TYR A 115 15.26 -11.57 0.74
CA TYR A 115 14.55 -12.71 1.35
C TYR A 115 15.20 -14.06 0.97
N TRP A 116 15.53 -14.25 -0.30
CA TRP A 116 16.08 -15.50 -0.84
C TRP A 116 17.53 -15.78 -0.43
N PHE A 117 18.20 -14.79 0.18
CA PHE A 117 19.56 -14.90 0.72
C PHE A 117 19.62 -14.69 2.24
N SER A 118 18.48 -14.57 2.92
CA SER A 118 18.37 -14.39 4.37
C SER A 118 18.69 -15.66 5.16
N GLU A 119 18.59 -15.60 6.48
CA GLU A 119 18.75 -16.75 7.39
C GLU A 119 17.76 -17.88 7.04
N ASP A 120 16.55 -17.53 6.59
CA ASP A 120 15.48 -18.46 6.21
C ASP A 120 15.62 -19.00 4.77
N LYS A 121 16.76 -18.75 4.08
CA LYS A 121 16.95 -19.08 2.65
C LYS A 121 16.71 -20.55 2.30
N ALA A 122 17.09 -21.48 3.19
CA ALA A 122 16.98 -22.91 2.90
C ALA A 122 15.51 -23.34 2.88
N GLU A 123 14.73 -22.92 3.88
CA GLU A 123 13.30 -23.23 3.95
C GLU A 123 12.52 -22.50 2.85
N ALA A 124 12.85 -21.24 2.57
CA ALA A 124 12.23 -20.47 1.48
C ALA A 124 12.42 -21.14 0.11
N ARG A 125 13.65 -21.57 -0.21
CA ARG A 125 13.96 -22.24 -1.48
C ARG A 125 13.34 -23.62 -1.58
N LEU A 126 13.29 -24.37 -0.47
CA LEU A 126 12.61 -25.66 -0.42
C LEU A 126 11.11 -25.50 -0.69
N GLN A 127 10.45 -24.55 -0.01
CA GLN A 127 9.04 -24.26 -0.25
C GLN A 127 8.78 -23.80 -1.69
N LEU A 128 9.66 -22.96 -2.25
CA LEU A 128 9.56 -22.58 -3.66
C LEU A 128 9.66 -23.80 -4.59
N ALA A 129 10.63 -24.69 -4.36
CA ALA A 129 10.79 -25.91 -5.14
C ALA A 129 9.57 -26.84 -5.02
N VAL A 130 9.01 -26.98 -3.82
CA VAL A 130 7.76 -27.73 -3.59
C VAL A 130 6.61 -27.12 -4.38
N VAL A 131 6.46 -25.80 -4.37
CA VAL A 131 5.40 -25.12 -5.15
C VAL A 131 5.58 -25.36 -6.65
N PHE A 132 6.80 -25.27 -7.19
CA PHE A 132 7.05 -25.59 -8.61
C PHE A 132 6.78 -27.07 -8.95
N ALA A 133 7.17 -28.00 -8.06
CA ALA A 133 6.87 -29.42 -8.25
C ALA A 133 5.36 -29.70 -8.21
N LEU A 134 4.63 -29.04 -7.30
CA LEU A 134 3.17 -29.08 -7.25
C LEU A 134 2.53 -28.41 -8.47
N THR A 135 3.14 -27.40 -9.07
CA THR A 135 2.62 -26.85 -10.33
C THR A 135 2.81 -27.84 -11.48
N LEU A 136 4.00 -28.44 -11.62
CA LEU A 136 4.27 -29.45 -12.64
C LEU A 136 3.33 -30.66 -12.55
N GLY A 137 3.07 -31.16 -11.33
CA GLY A 137 2.13 -32.26 -11.19
C GLY A 137 0.69 -31.84 -11.46
N THR A 138 0.27 -30.57 -11.24
CA THR A 138 -1.07 -30.13 -11.66
C THR A 138 -1.24 -30.14 -13.18
N THR A 139 -0.21 -29.74 -13.93
CA THR A 139 -0.18 -29.91 -15.39
C THR A 139 -0.23 -31.39 -15.79
N GLY A 140 0.60 -32.23 -15.15
CA GLY A 140 0.60 -33.67 -15.41
C GLY A 140 -0.76 -34.33 -15.18
N ILE A 141 -1.44 -33.97 -14.09
CA ILE A 141 -2.81 -34.40 -13.80
C ILE A 141 -3.79 -33.92 -14.89
N SER A 142 -3.64 -32.67 -15.36
CA SER A 142 -4.50 -32.10 -16.39
C SER A 142 -4.33 -32.82 -17.74
N VAL A 143 -3.09 -33.17 -18.10
CA VAL A 143 -2.79 -34.03 -19.25
C VAL A 143 -3.40 -35.43 -19.06
N GLY A 144 -3.27 -36.01 -17.87
CA GLY A 144 -3.88 -37.30 -17.54
C GLY A 144 -5.41 -37.28 -17.73
N PHE A 145 -6.08 -36.24 -17.24
CA PHE A 145 -7.52 -36.05 -17.44
C PHE A 145 -7.92 -35.88 -18.91
N ASN A 146 -7.06 -35.28 -19.74
CA ASN A 146 -7.30 -35.13 -21.16
C ASN A 146 -7.33 -36.50 -21.89
N PHE A 147 -6.39 -37.39 -21.60
CA PHE A 147 -6.38 -38.76 -22.13
C PHE A 147 -7.52 -39.61 -21.55
N LEU A 148 -7.77 -39.50 -20.25
CA LEU A 148 -8.86 -40.22 -19.61
C LEU A 148 -10.23 -39.83 -20.20
N GLY A 149 -10.40 -38.55 -20.54
CA GLY A 149 -11.57 -38.03 -21.24
C GLY A 149 -11.77 -38.66 -22.61
N ARG A 150 -10.70 -38.77 -23.39
CA ARG A 150 -10.73 -39.45 -24.69
C ARG A 150 -11.27 -40.88 -24.54
N ASP A 151 -10.68 -41.66 -23.65
CA ASP A 151 -11.01 -43.08 -23.50
C ASP A 151 -12.42 -43.29 -22.92
N PHE A 152 -12.86 -42.41 -22.02
CA PHE A 152 -14.24 -42.40 -21.52
C PHE A 152 -15.28 -42.17 -22.63
N TYR A 153 -15.06 -41.16 -23.48
CA TYR A 153 -15.98 -40.89 -24.59
C TYR A 153 -15.90 -41.93 -25.71
N ASN A 154 -14.75 -42.58 -25.92
CA ASN A 154 -14.62 -43.72 -26.82
C ASN A 154 -15.48 -44.90 -26.36
N ALA A 155 -15.41 -45.28 -25.08
CA ALA A 155 -16.23 -46.36 -24.53
C ALA A 155 -17.73 -46.05 -24.65
N LEU A 156 -18.12 -44.79 -24.41
CA LEU A 156 -19.50 -44.34 -24.56
C LEU A 156 -19.99 -44.41 -26.02
N ALA A 157 -19.17 -43.97 -26.98
CA ALA A 157 -19.52 -44.01 -28.40
C ALA A 157 -19.63 -45.44 -28.94
N ASN A 158 -18.77 -46.35 -28.46
CA ASN A 158 -18.76 -47.76 -28.84
C ASN A 158 -19.84 -48.58 -28.11
N LYS A 159 -20.60 -47.96 -27.19
CA LYS A 159 -21.60 -48.64 -26.32
C LYS A 159 -20.98 -49.78 -25.49
N ASP A 160 -19.71 -49.65 -25.15
CA ASP A 160 -18.98 -50.64 -24.35
C ASP A 160 -19.21 -50.34 -22.85
N GLN A 161 -20.17 -51.05 -22.26
CA GLN A 161 -20.57 -50.86 -20.87
C GLN A 161 -19.46 -51.21 -19.87
N GLU A 162 -18.66 -52.23 -20.18
CA GLU A 162 -17.57 -52.68 -19.31
C GLU A 162 -16.46 -51.63 -19.27
N GLN A 163 -15.98 -51.21 -20.44
CA GLN A 163 -14.97 -50.15 -20.54
C GLN A 163 -15.49 -48.83 -19.97
N PHE A 164 -16.76 -48.47 -20.22
CA PHE A 164 -17.35 -47.26 -19.67
C PHE A 164 -17.28 -47.25 -18.14
N THR A 165 -17.69 -48.36 -17.50
CA THR A 165 -17.67 -48.47 -16.03
C THR A 165 -16.24 -48.38 -15.49
N LYS A 166 -15.30 -49.04 -16.16
CA LYS A 166 -13.88 -48.99 -15.80
C LYS A 166 -13.30 -47.57 -15.90
N GLN A 167 -13.55 -46.87 -17.02
CA GLN A 167 -13.09 -45.50 -17.23
C GLN A 167 -13.76 -44.51 -16.27
N LEU A 168 -15.03 -44.73 -15.91
CA LEU A 168 -15.73 -43.94 -14.90
C LEU A 168 -15.06 -44.06 -13.52
N VAL A 169 -14.71 -45.28 -13.09
CA VAL A 169 -13.99 -45.50 -11.82
C VAL A 169 -12.61 -44.85 -11.85
N TYR A 170 -11.87 -44.95 -12.97
CA TYR A 170 -10.60 -44.23 -13.14
C TYR A 170 -10.79 -42.71 -13.07
N TYR A 171 -11.88 -42.17 -13.62
CA TYR A 171 -12.21 -40.75 -13.53
C TYR A 171 -12.45 -40.30 -12.08
N LEU A 172 -13.25 -41.06 -11.33
CA LEU A 172 -13.52 -40.78 -9.92
C LEU A 172 -12.26 -40.90 -9.06
N GLY A 173 -11.43 -41.91 -9.31
CA GLY A 173 -10.13 -42.08 -8.65
C GLY A 173 -9.17 -40.94 -8.97
N ALA A 174 -9.11 -40.51 -10.23
CA ALA A 174 -8.30 -39.36 -10.65
C ALA A 174 -8.77 -38.06 -9.99
N PHE A 175 -10.07 -37.86 -9.77
CA PHE A 175 -10.56 -36.72 -8.97
C PHE A 175 -10.10 -36.80 -7.52
N ALA A 176 -10.27 -37.96 -6.89
CA ALA A 176 -9.86 -38.16 -5.50
C ALA A 176 -8.35 -37.94 -5.30
N GLY A 177 -7.51 -38.34 -6.26
CA GLY A 177 -6.07 -38.12 -6.21
C GLY A 177 -5.63 -36.71 -6.65
N GLY A 178 -6.31 -36.13 -7.64
CA GLY A 178 -5.92 -34.86 -8.26
C GLY A 178 -6.31 -33.63 -7.44
N ILE A 179 -7.52 -33.60 -6.87
CA ILE A 179 -8.03 -32.45 -6.09
C ILE A 179 -7.07 -32.04 -4.96
N PRO A 180 -6.57 -32.96 -4.11
CA PRO A 180 -5.59 -32.60 -3.08
C PRO A 180 -4.36 -31.88 -3.63
N PHE A 181 -3.89 -32.26 -4.82
CA PHE A 181 -2.71 -31.65 -5.43
C PHE A 181 -2.94 -30.19 -5.83
N PHE A 182 -4.10 -29.88 -6.43
CA PHE A 182 -4.50 -28.50 -6.74
C PHE A 182 -4.62 -27.64 -5.47
N VAL A 183 -5.27 -28.17 -4.43
CA VAL A 183 -5.49 -27.44 -3.17
C VAL A 183 -4.17 -27.23 -2.43
N LEU A 184 -3.32 -28.25 -2.34
CA LEU A 184 -2.02 -28.16 -1.67
C LEU A 184 -1.06 -27.22 -2.40
N ARG A 185 -1.09 -27.18 -3.74
CA ARG A 185 -0.32 -26.20 -4.53
C ARG A 185 -0.70 -24.77 -4.14
N ASP A 186 -1.99 -24.46 -4.14
CA ASP A 186 -2.48 -23.10 -3.87
C ASP A 186 -2.21 -22.68 -2.42
N TYR A 187 -2.42 -23.61 -1.48
CA TYR A 187 -2.06 -23.42 -0.08
C TYR A 187 -0.56 -23.18 0.11
N ALA A 188 0.31 -24.01 -0.49
CA ALA A 188 1.76 -23.87 -0.39
C ALA A 188 2.25 -22.53 -0.96
N ARG A 189 1.66 -22.07 -2.09
CA ARG A 189 1.92 -20.75 -2.66
C ARG A 189 1.56 -19.62 -1.69
N GLU A 190 0.39 -19.67 -1.06
CA GLU A 190 -0.07 -18.63 -0.13
C GLU A 190 0.75 -18.59 1.16
N VAL A 191 1.12 -19.76 1.70
CA VAL A 191 2.03 -19.86 2.86
C VAL A 191 3.39 -19.23 2.55
N LEU A 192 3.95 -19.51 1.37
CA LEU A 192 5.21 -18.91 0.94
C LEU A 192 5.09 -17.38 0.77
N ALA A 193 4.00 -16.90 0.19
CA ALA A 193 3.73 -15.46 0.05
C ALA A 193 3.63 -14.76 1.41
N LEU A 194 2.95 -15.37 2.37
CA LEU A 194 2.78 -14.83 3.72
C LEU A 194 4.10 -14.79 4.50
N ARG A 195 4.91 -15.85 4.42
CA ARG A 195 6.25 -15.89 5.04
C ARG A 195 7.17 -14.83 4.44
N TRP A 196 7.16 -14.72 3.11
CA TRP A 196 7.93 -13.69 2.41
C TRP A 196 7.49 -12.28 2.83
N ARG A 197 6.17 -12.03 2.89
CA ARG A 197 5.62 -10.75 3.38
C ARG A 197 6.06 -10.44 4.80
N SER A 198 5.92 -11.40 5.73
CA SER A 198 6.30 -11.22 7.14
C SER A 198 7.78 -10.81 7.28
N TRP A 199 8.66 -11.51 6.56
CA TRP A 199 10.08 -11.19 6.55
C TRP A 199 10.36 -9.80 5.97
N MET A 200 9.75 -9.46 4.82
CA MET A 200 9.93 -8.16 4.19
C MET A 200 9.40 -7.01 5.08
N THR A 201 8.22 -7.15 5.66
CA THR A 201 7.67 -6.13 6.56
C THR A 201 8.60 -5.89 7.75
N LYS A 202 9.13 -6.95 8.36
CA LYS A 202 10.12 -6.82 9.44
C LYS A 202 11.39 -6.10 8.98
N HIS A 203 11.94 -6.49 7.82
CA HIS A 203 13.14 -5.89 7.24
C HIS A 203 12.98 -4.40 6.94
N TYR A 204 11.89 -4.02 6.26
CA TYR A 204 11.62 -2.61 5.93
C TYR A 204 11.25 -1.78 7.15
N LEU A 205 10.48 -2.32 8.11
CA LEU A 205 10.14 -1.61 9.34
C LEU A 205 11.37 -1.33 10.19
N GLN A 206 12.29 -2.29 10.31
CA GLN A 206 13.56 -2.10 11.01
C GLN A 206 14.38 -0.99 10.35
N ARG A 207 14.52 -0.98 9.02
CA ARG A 207 15.22 0.08 8.28
C ARG A 207 14.55 1.43 8.43
N TYR A 208 13.22 1.49 8.36
CA TYR A 208 12.42 2.71 8.49
C TYR A 208 12.53 3.37 9.86
N LEU A 209 12.56 2.57 10.93
CA LEU A 209 12.69 3.08 12.31
C LEU A 209 14.15 3.34 12.70
N LYS A 210 15.13 2.74 12.00
CA LYS A 210 16.56 2.95 12.28
C LYS A 210 16.95 4.40 12.03
N HIS A 211 17.83 4.95 12.87
CA HIS A 211 18.41 6.29 12.72
C HIS A 211 17.38 7.42 12.50
N ARG A 212 16.16 7.28 13.03
CA ARG A 212 15.05 8.26 12.90
C ARG A 212 14.70 8.55 11.43
N LEU A 213 14.88 7.56 10.55
CA LEU A 213 14.68 7.72 9.12
C LEU A 213 13.23 8.07 8.78
N PHE A 214 12.26 7.54 9.52
CA PHE A 214 10.85 7.93 9.45
C PHE A 214 10.63 9.45 9.57
N TYR A 215 11.34 10.11 10.49
CA TYR A 215 11.24 11.56 10.69
C TYR A 215 11.91 12.31 9.53
N LYS A 216 13.08 11.87 9.08
CA LYS A 216 13.80 12.49 7.95
C LYS A 216 12.94 12.47 6.68
N ILE A 217 12.38 11.31 6.33
CA ILE A 217 11.51 11.13 5.16
C ILE A 217 10.30 12.08 5.21
N GLN A 218 9.63 12.17 6.37
CA GLN A 218 8.45 13.02 6.50
C GLN A 218 8.79 14.52 6.53
N SER A 219 9.88 14.90 7.19
CA SER A 219 10.30 16.31 7.30
C SER A 219 10.76 16.91 5.96
N GLN A 220 11.30 16.08 5.07
CA GLN A 220 11.78 16.47 3.76
C GLN A 220 10.75 16.23 2.64
N SER A 221 9.57 15.69 2.97
CA SER A 221 8.50 15.34 2.02
C SER A 221 9.01 14.56 0.81
N ILE A 222 9.95 13.64 1.02
CA ILE A 222 10.64 12.92 -0.06
C ILE A 222 9.69 11.89 -0.70
N ILE A 223 8.81 11.29 0.10
CA ILE A 223 7.87 10.25 -0.32
C ILE A 223 6.53 10.46 0.36
N ASP A 224 5.47 10.32 -0.42
CA ASP A 224 4.11 10.28 0.08
C ASP A 224 3.74 8.85 0.56
N ASN A 225 3.13 8.79 1.75
CA ASN A 225 2.53 7.60 2.37
C ASN A 225 3.49 6.38 2.52
N PRO A 226 4.59 6.48 3.30
CA PRO A 226 5.49 5.36 3.55
C PRO A 226 4.80 4.17 4.28
N ASP A 227 3.73 4.44 5.02
CA ASP A 227 2.85 3.45 5.62
C ASP A 227 2.17 2.55 4.57
N GLN A 228 1.63 3.15 3.50
CA GLN A 228 1.06 2.39 2.37
C GLN A 228 2.12 1.54 1.68
N ARG A 229 3.37 2.04 1.58
CA ARG A 229 4.49 1.26 1.01
C ARG A 229 4.76 -0.02 1.82
N ILE A 230 4.81 0.11 3.14
CA ILE A 230 5.13 -1.02 4.03
C ILE A 230 3.95 -2.01 4.13
N VAL A 231 2.70 -1.53 4.08
CA VAL A 231 1.53 -2.40 4.27
C VAL A 231 1.04 -2.98 2.94
N ASP A 232 0.65 -2.12 2.01
CA ASP A 232 -0.09 -2.49 0.79
C ASP A 232 0.85 -2.91 -0.34
N ASP A 233 1.91 -2.13 -0.58
CA ASP A 233 2.85 -2.43 -1.66
C ASP A 233 3.67 -3.71 -1.38
N LEU A 234 4.15 -3.92 -0.14
CA LEU A 234 4.84 -5.18 0.22
C LEU A 234 3.93 -6.42 0.09
N SER A 235 2.67 -6.30 0.50
CA SER A 235 1.69 -7.38 0.35
C SER A 235 1.43 -7.70 -1.13
N SER A 236 1.18 -6.66 -1.91
CA SER A 236 0.91 -6.78 -3.34
C SER A 236 2.14 -7.33 -4.08
N PHE A 237 3.33 -6.90 -3.69
CA PHE A 237 4.58 -7.34 -4.30
C PHE A 237 4.80 -8.84 -4.14
N THR A 238 4.78 -9.34 -2.91
CA THR A 238 5.06 -10.75 -2.58
C THR A 238 4.02 -11.70 -3.19
N GLY A 239 2.73 -11.37 -3.08
CA GLY A 239 1.65 -12.18 -3.65
C GLY A 239 1.65 -12.19 -5.18
N THR A 240 1.77 -11.03 -5.81
CA THR A 240 1.70 -10.91 -7.27
C THR A 240 2.93 -11.49 -7.94
N ALA A 241 4.13 -11.30 -7.37
CA ALA A 241 5.37 -11.89 -7.89
C ALA A 241 5.30 -13.43 -7.97
N LEU A 242 4.83 -14.07 -6.90
CA LEU A 242 4.65 -15.53 -6.88
C LEU A 242 3.53 -15.96 -7.83
N SER A 243 2.40 -15.26 -7.84
CA SER A 243 1.29 -15.60 -8.72
C SER A 243 1.69 -15.51 -10.20
N PHE A 244 2.39 -14.46 -10.62
CA PHE A 244 2.79 -14.30 -12.03
C PHE A 244 3.87 -15.29 -12.44
N SER A 245 4.88 -15.49 -11.61
CA SER A 245 5.94 -16.46 -11.93
C SER A 245 5.37 -17.87 -12.11
N LEU A 246 4.44 -18.29 -11.25
CA LEU A 246 3.77 -19.58 -11.36
C LEU A 246 2.78 -19.64 -12.52
N ALA A 247 2.03 -18.57 -12.78
CA ALA A 247 1.08 -18.53 -13.89
C ALA A 247 1.80 -18.60 -15.25
N LEU A 248 2.90 -17.86 -15.41
CA LEU A 248 3.73 -17.90 -16.61
C LEU A 248 4.40 -19.28 -16.77
N PHE A 249 4.90 -19.86 -15.68
CA PHE A 249 5.48 -21.19 -15.70
C PHE A 249 4.44 -22.26 -16.06
N ASN A 250 3.26 -22.23 -15.43
CA ASN A 250 2.17 -23.14 -15.73
C ASN A 250 1.74 -23.03 -17.19
N ALA A 251 1.52 -21.81 -17.69
CA ALA A 251 1.16 -21.58 -19.08
C ALA A 251 2.25 -22.06 -20.06
N ALA A 252 3.53 -21.95 -19.72
CA ALA A 252 4.61 -22.48 -20.57
C ALA A 252 4.57 -24.02 -20.65
N VAL A 253 4.37 -24.71 -19.51
CA VAL A 253 4.33 -26.17 -19.46
C VAL A 253 3.04 -26.72 -20.08
N ASP A 254 1.90 -26.07 -19.80
CA ASP A 254 0.60 -26.41 -20.40
C ASP A 254 0.65 -26.20 -21.91
N LEU A 255 1.20 -25.08 -22.40
CA LEU A 255 1.35 -24.83 -23.83
C LEU A 255 2.20 -25.91 -24.50
N ILE A 256 3.34 -26.30 -23.92
CA ILE A 256 4.17 -27.39 -24.48
C ILE A 256 3.39 -28.70 -24.52
N SER A 257 2.71 -29.06 -23.43
CA SER A 257 2.02 -30.34 -23.28
C SER A 257 0.81 -30.46 -24.20
N PHE A 258 -0.09 -29.47 -24.18
CA PHE A 258 -1.31 -29.48 -24.96
C PHE A 258 -1.07 -29.16 -26.44
N SER A 259 -0.05 -28.35 -26.78
CA SER A 259 0.33 -28.18 -28.19
C SER A 259 0.82 -29.49 -28.80
N ASN A 260 1.62 -30.28 -28.06
CA ASN A 260 2.04 -31.60 -28.53
C ASN A 260 0.85 -32.55 -28.75
N ILE A 261 -0.14 -32.56 -27.84
CA ILE A 261 -1.37 -33.35 -28.00
C ILE A 261 -2.15 -32.90 -29.24
N LEU A 262 -2.40 -31.60 -29.39
CA LEU A 262 -3.21 -31.07 -30.49
C LEU A 262 -2.52 -31.24 -31.85
N TYR A 263 -1.21 -31.00 -31.90
CA TYR A 263 -0.40 -31.21 -33.10
C TYR A 263 -0.35 -32.69 -33.48
N GLY A 264 -0.28 -33.60 -32.50
CA GLY A 264 -0.34 -35.04 -32.74
C GLY A 264 -1.68 -35.53 -33.29
N ILE A 265 -2.79 -34.85 -32.97
CA ILE A 265 -4.12 -35.17 -33.50
C ILE A 265 -4.28 -34.63 -34.93
N TYR A 266 -4.09 -33.32 -35.12
CA TYR A 266 -4.29 -32.68 -36.43
C TYR A 266 -3.50 -31.36 -36.53
N PRO A 267 -2.30 -31.35 -37.14
CA PRO A 267 -1.45 -30.16 -37.24
C PRO A 267 -2.13 -28.89 -37.82
N PRO A 268 -3.02 -28.97 -38.83
CA PRO A 268 -3.70 -27.77 -39.34
C PRO A 268 -4.59 -27.08 -38.30
N LEU A 269 -5.19 -27.83 -37.36
CA LEU A 269 -6.01 -27.23 -36.29
C LEU A 269 -5.17 -26.37 -35.35
N PHE A 270 -3.91 -26.72 -35.12
CA PHE A 270 -2.99 -25.90 -34.34
C PHE A 270 -2.71 -24.54 -35.00
N ILE A 271 -2.58 -24.49 -36.32
CA ILE A 271 -2.40 -23.22 -37.06
C ILE A 271 -3.67 -22.38 -36.99
N VAL A 272 -4.84 -22.99 -37.18
CA VAL A 272 -6.15 -22.31 -37.06
C VAL A 272 -6.31 -21.71 -35.66
N LEU A 273 -5.93 -22.45 -34.62
CA LEU A 273 -5.92 -21.96 -33.24
C LEU A 273 -5.03 -20.73 -33.06
N LEU A 274 -3.81 -20.75 -33.61
CA LEU A 274 -2.87 -19.63 -33.48
C LEU A 274 -3.44 -18.36 -34.12
N VAL A 275 -3.94 -18.47 -35.35
CA VAL A 275 -4.59 -17.34 -36.06
C VAL A 275 -5.79 -16.82 -35.27
N TYR A 276 -6.63 -17.73 -34.78
CA TYR A 276 -7.83 -17.38 -34.00
C TYR A 276 -7.47 -16.68 -32.68
N SER A 277 -6.48 -17.21 -31.95
CA SER A 277 -5.97 -16.67 -30.68
C SER A 277 -5.41 -15.26 -30.82
N VAL A 278 -4.57 -15.04 -31.84
CA VAL A 278 -3.97 -13.73 -32.13
C VAL A 278 -5.05 -12.72 -32.53
N GLY A 279 -5.99 -13.11 -33.39
CA GLY A 279 -7.11 -12.25 -33.80
C GLY A 279 -8.02 -11.87 -32.63
N GLY A 280 -8.40 -12.85 -31.80
CA GLY A 280 -9.20 -12.62 -30.60
C GLY A 280 -8.51 -11.69 -29.59
N THR A 281 -7.21 -11.89 -29.39
CA THR A 281 -6.39 -11.04 -28.53
C THR A 281 -6.34 -9.60 -29.05
N ALA A 282 -6.08 -9.40 -30.35
CA ALA A 282 -6.00 -8.07 -30.94
C ALA A 282 -7.31 -7.28 -30.81
N ILE A 283 -8.45 -7.93 -31.07
CA ILE A 283 -9.78 -7.30 -30.93
C ILE A 283 -10.08 -7.01 -29.45
N SER A 284 -9.75 -7.94 -28.54
CA SER A 284 -9.94 -7.74 -27.10
C SER A 284 -9.14 -6.54 -26.58
N VAL A 285 -7.88 -6.39 -27.01
CA VAL A 285 -7.03 -5.25 -26.65
C VAL A 285 -7.60 -3.94 -27.19
N TYR A 286 -8.08 -3.95 -28.45
CA TYR A 286 -8.69 -2.78 -29.06
C TYR A 286 -9.93 -2.31 -28.28
N LEU A 287 -10.85 -3.23 -27.95
CA LEU A 287 -12.06 -2.92 -27.16
C LEU A 287 -11.74 -2.56 -25.71
N GLY A 288 -10.73 -3.18 -25.11
CA GLY A 288 -10.33 -2.97 -23.71
C GLY A 288 -9.62 -1.64 -23.44
N LYS A 289 -9.03 -1.00 -24.45
CA LYS A 289 -8.29 0.27 -24.29
C LYS A 289 -9.15 1.39 -23.69
N GLU A 290 -10.41 1.51 -24.12
CA GLU A 290 -11.33 2.53 -23.61
C GLU A 290 -11.71 2.28 -22.15
N LEU A 291 -11.93 1.02 -21.78
CA LEU A 291 -12.29 0.59 -20.43
C LEU A 291 -11.22 1.00 -19.40
N VAL A 292 -9.93 0.88 -19.74
CA VAL A 292 -8.83 1.29 -18.85
C VAL A 292 -8.88 2.78 -18.55
N SER A 293 -9.11 3.61 -19.56
CA SER A 293 -9.22 5.07 -19.40
C SER A 293 -10.43 5.46 -18.54
N LEU A 294 -11.59 4.84 -18.79
CA LEU A 294 -12.80 5.07 -18.03
C LEU A 294 -12.67 4.64 -16.57
N ASN A 295 -12.00 3.52 -16.30
CA ASN A 295 -11.74 3.05 -14.95
C ASN A 295 -10.84 4.02 -14.17
N PHE A 296 -9.77 4.53 -14.79
CA PHE A 296 -8.92 5.56 -14.16
C PHE A 296 -9.72 6.84 -13.84
N MET A 297 -10.54 7.30 -14.78
CA MET A 297 -11.40 8.47 -14.56
C MET A 297 -12.45 8.22 -13.48
N GLN A 298 -12.90 6.96 -13.29
CA GLN A 298 -13.83 6.58 -12.23
C GLN A 298 -13.20 6.77 -10.85
N GLU A 299 -12.00 6.22 -10.66
CA GLU A 299 -11.25 6.35 -9.40
C GLU A 299 -11.04 7.83 -9.04
N LYS A 300 -10.68 8.65 -10.02
CA LYS A 300 -10.50 10.09 -9.83
C LYS A 300 -11.81 10.78 -9.41
N LYS A 301 -12.90 10.56 -10.15
CA LYS A 301 -14.20 11.20 -9.88
C LYS A 301 -14.80 10.76 -8.55
N GLU A 302 -14.61 9.50 -8.15
CA GLU A 302 -14.99 9.02 -6.81
C GLU A 302 -14.13 9.63 -5.71
N ALA A 303 -12.83 9.78 -5.93
CA ALA A 303 -11.94 10.45 -4.99
C ALA A 303 -12.37 11.92 -4.79
N ASP A 304 -12.72 12.63 -5.86
CA ASP A 304 -13.21 14.02 -5.80
C ASP A 304 -14.53 14.12 -5.01
N PHE A 305 -15.43 13.15 -5.16
CA PHE A 305 -16.66 13.06 -4.37
C PHE A 305 -16.37 12.78 -2.89
N ARG A 306 -15.52 11.79 -2.58
CA ARG A 306 -15.11 11.47 -1.20
C ARG A 306 -14.41 12.65 -0.53
N TYR A 307 -13.53 13.34 -1.25
CA TYR A 307 -12.88 14.55 -0.77
C TYR A 307 -13.89 15.64 -0.44
N GLY A 308 -14.95 15.78 -1.25
CA GLY A 308 -16.07 16.68 -0.94
C GLY A 308 -16.71 16.37 0.42
N LEU A 309 -16.97 15.09 0.70
CA LEU A 309 -17.54 14.66 1.99
C LEU A 309 -16.58 14.87 3.16
N VAL A 310 -15.28 14.61 2.97
CA VAL A 310 -14.24 14.88 3.98
C VAL A 310 -14.18 16.37 4.29
N ARG A 311 -14.24 17.24 3.27
CA ARG A 311 -14.27 18.69 3.46
C ARG A 311 -15.47 19.14 4.29
N VAL A 312 -16.66 18.60 4.01
CA VAL A 312 -17.87 18.90 4.80
C VAL A 312 -17.70 18.46 6.25
N ARG A 313 -17.13 17.28 6.50
CA ARG A 313 -16.86 16.78 7.86
C ARG A 313 -15.85 17.67 8.61
N GLU A 314 -14.76 18.05 7.96
CA GLU A 314 -13.70 18.87 8.58
C GLU A 314 -14.14 20.31 8.87
N ASN A 315 -15.12 20.82 8.11
CA ASN A 315 -15.62 22.19 8.23
C ASN A 315 -17.09 22.23 8.69
N ALA A 316 -17.57 21.19 9.36
CA ALA A 316 -18.98 21.03 9.72
C ALA A 316 -19.50 22.19 10.58
N GLU A 317 -18.69 22.67 11.52
CA GLU A 317 -19.02 23.81 12.38
C GLU A 317 -19.20 25.09 11.57
N SER A 318 -18.25 25.42 10.68
CA SER A 318 -18.33 26.60 9.81
C SER A 318 -19.55 26.52 8.88
N ILE A 319 -19.81 25.36 8.26
CA ILE A 319 -20.96 25.17 7.37
C ILE A 319 -22.27 25.37 8.14
N ALA A 320 -22.38 24.83 9.35
CA ALA A 320 -23.54 25.00 10.21
C ALA A 320 -23.72 26.45 10.67
N PHE A 321 -22.63 27.16 10.98
CA PHE A 321 -22.69 28.59 11.32
C PHE A 321 -23.20 29.46 10.16
N TYR A 322 -22.83 29.13 8.92
CA TYR A 322 -23.28 29.86 7.74
C TYR A 322 -24.65 29.40 7.21
N GLY A 323 -25.21 28.28 7.69
CA GLY A 323 -26.43 27.68 7.12
C GLY A 323 -26.26 27.27 5.65
N GLY A 324 -25.07 26.75 5.30
CA GLY A 324 -24.65 26.48 3.92
C GLY A 324 -25.02 25.10 3.37
N GLU A 325 -25.88 24.32 4.05
CA GLU A 325 -26.10 22.91 3.79
C GLU A 325 -26.64 22.63 2.38
N GLU A 326 -27.58 23.43 1.88
CA GLU A 326 -28.16 23.27 0.54
C GLU A 326 -27.13 23.52 -0.57
N ASN A 327 -26.21 24.47 -0.37
CA ASN A 327 -25.14 24.76 -1.32
C ASN A 327 -24.12 23.60 -1.36
N GLU A 328 -23.74 23.08 -0.19
CA GLU A 328 -22.87 21.90 -0.10
C GLU A 328 -23.54 20.66 -0.71
N MET A 329 -24.85 20.47 -0.51
CA MET A 329 -25.62 19.39 -1.13
C MET A 329 -25.54 19.46 -2.67
N GLN A 330 -25.77 20.65 -3.26
CA GLN A 330 -25.68 20.81 -4.71
C GLN A 330 -24.28 20.51 -5.25
N LEU A 331 -23.23 20.97 -4.57
CA LEU A 331 -21.85 20.71 -4.95
C LEU A 331 -21.50 19.22 -4.89
N LEU A 332 -21.94 18.53 -3.83
CA LEU A 332 -21.75 17.09 -3.68
C LEU A 332 -22.52 16.30 -4.75
N LEU A 333 -23.76 16.68 -5.05
CA LEU A 333 -24.57 16.06 -6.10
C LEU A 333 -23.96 16.24 -7.49
N GLN A 334 -23.33 17.39 -7.76
CA GLN A 334 -22.62 17.62 -9.02
C GLN A 334 -21.45 16.64 -9.17
N ARG A 335 -20.62 16.50 -8.13
CA ARG A 335 -19.49 15.55 -8.15
C ARG A 335 -19.97 14.10 -8.26
N PHE A 336 -21.04 13.76 -7.54
CA PHE A 336 -21.67 12.44 -7.64
C PHE A 336 -22.16 12.16 -9.06
N ARG A 337 -22.86 13.10 -9.71
CA ARG A 337 -23.32 12.93 -11.10
C ARG A 337 -22.17 12.70 -12.06
N SER A 338 -21.08 13.46 -11.95
CA SER A 338 -19.89 13.25 -12.79
C SER A 338 -19.30 11.84 -12.63
N ALA A 339 -19.23 11.32 -11.40
CA ALA A 339 -18.82 9.94 -11.13
C ALA A 339 -19.81 8.90 -11.67
N PHE A 340 -21.12 9.16 -11.52
CA PHE A 340 -22.18 8.27 -12.01
C PHE A 340 -22.23 8.17 -13.54
N GLU A 341 -22.08 9.28 -14.25
CA GLU A 341 -22.02 9.31 -15.73
C GLU A 341 -20.81 8.55 -16.27
N ASN A 342 -19.66 8.68 -15.60
CA ASN A 342 -18.46 7.93 -15.93
C ASN A 342 -18.64 6.43 -15.74
N LEU A 343 -19.25 6.04 -14.61
CA LEU A 343 -19.56 4.65 -14.32
C LEU A 343 -20.51 4.07 -15.39
N THR A 344 -21.47 4.86 -15.86
CA THR A 344 -22.38 4.44 -16.93
C THR A 344 -21.62 4.17 -18.24
N GLN A 345 -20.68 5.04 -18.62
CA GLN A 345 -19.81 4.81 -19.79
C GLN A 345 -18.94 3.57 -19.61
N LEU A 346 -18.37 3.39 -18.41
CA LEU A 346 -17.58 2.22 -18.05
C LEU A 346 -18.40 0.93 -18.23
N LEU A 347 -19.65 0.91 -17.76
CA LEU A 347 -20.56 -0.24 -17.93
C LEU A 347 -20.87 -0.53 -19.40
N ILE A 348 -21.05 0.49 -20.24
CA ILE A 348 -21.28 0.31 -21.69
C ILE A 348 -20.04 -0.30 -22.35
N SER A 349 -18.85 0.21 -22.03
CA SER A 349 -17.58 -0.32 -22.55
C SER A 349 -17.34 -1.77 -22.09
N SER A 350 -17.58 -2.06 -20.80
CA SER A 350 -17.52 -3.41 -20.22
C SER A 350 -18.46 -4.37 -20.94
N ARG A 351 -19.72 -3.98 -21.15
CA ARG A 351 -20.72 -4.78 -21.85
C ARG A 351 -20.27 -5.11 -23.29
N ASN A 352 -19.70 -4.14 -24.01
CA ASN A 352 -19.24 -4.37 -25.39
C ASN A 352 -18.05 -5.36 -25.43
N LEU A 353 -17.10 -5.23 -24.51
CA LEU A 353 -16.01 -6.19 -24.35
C LEU A 353 -16.53 -7.58 -23.96
N GLU A 354 -17.52 -7.65 -23.06
CA GLU A 354 -18.16 -8.90 -22.65
C GLU A 354 -18.92 -9.58 -23.79
N PHE A 355 -19.61 -8.82 -24.66
CA PHE A 355 -20.25 -9.40 -25.84
C PHE A 355 -19.22 -10.08 -26.75
N PHE A 356 -18.10 -9.41 -27.02
CA PHE A 356 -17.04 -9.98 -27.84
C PHE A 356 -16.40 -11.20 -27.16
N THR A 357 -15.94 -11.06 -25.92
CA THR A 357 -15.20 -12.12 -25.20
C THR A 357 -16.06 -13.35 -24.92
N ASN A 358 -17.36 -13.19 -24.63
CA ASN A 358 -18.28 -14.32 -24.50
C ASN A 358 -18.57 -14.99 -25.85
N GLY A 359 -18.83 -14.20 -26.91
CA GLY A 359 -19.04 -14.73 -28.26
C GLY A 359 -17.84 -15.51 -28.76
N TYR A 360 -16.65 -14.94 -28.56
CA TYR A 360 -15.36 -15.59 -28.79
C TYR A 360 -15.28 -16.93 -28.06
N ARG A 361 -15.52 -16.95 -26.74
CA ARG A 361 -15.50 -18.17 -25.90
C ARG A 361 -16.45 -19.28 -26.38
N TYR A 362 -17.65 -18.93 -26.84
CA TYR A 362 -18.62 -19.92 -27.32
C TYR A 362 -18.22 -20.55 -28.66
N LEU A 363 -17.61 -19.78 -29.56
CA LEU A 363 -17.22 -20.29 -30.88
C LEU A 363 -16.14 -21.39 -30.76
N ILE A 364 -15.29 -21.31 -29.75
CA ILE A 364 -14.26 -22.31 -29.45
C ILE A 364 -14.85 -23.66 -29.01
N GLN A 365 -16.06 -23.71 -28.47
CA GLN A 365 -16.67 -24.99 -28.06
C GLN A 365 -16.99 -25.87 -29.26
N ILE A 366 -17.26 -25.26 -30.43
CA ILE A 366 -17.66 -25.98 -31.64
C ILE A 366 -16.56 -26.06 -32.69
N LEU A 367 -15.68 -25.05 -32.79
CA LEU A 367 -14.66 -24.98 -33.85
C LEU A 367 -13.75 -26.20 -33.92
N PRO A 368 -13.13 -26.70 -32.82
CA PRO A 368 -12.26 -27.87 -32.89
C PRO A 368 -13.04 -29.12 -33.33
N ALA A 369 -14.26 -29.28 -32.85
CA ALA A 369 -15.12 -30.39 -33.23
C ALA A 369 -15.51 -30.32 -34.72
N ALA A 370 -15.86 -29.14 -35.23
CA ALA A 370 -16.22 -28.95 -36.64
C ALA A 370 -15.06 -29.27 -37.60
N VAL A 371 -13.83 -28.91 -37.22
CA VAL A 371 -12.63 -29.18 -38.03
C VAL A 371 -12.25 -30.66 -38.01
N VAL A 372 -12.40 -31.32 -36.85
CA VAL A 372 -11.97 -32.71 -36.65
C VAL A 372 -13.06 -33.72 -37.06
N ALA A 373 -14.34 -33.33 -37.06
CA ALA A 373 -15.47 -34.21 -37.38
C ALA A 373 -15.39 -34.95 -38.73
N PRO A 374 -14.92 -34.36 -39.85
CA PRO A 374 -14.75 -35.10 -41.10
C PRO A 374 -13.79 -36.30 -40.99
N MET A 375 -12.78 -36.22 -40.12
CA MET A 375 -11.87 -37.36 -39.86
C MET A 375 -12.57 -38.47 -39.07
N PHE A 376 -13.48 -38.11 -38.16
CA PHE A 376 -14.30 -39.09 -37.45
C PHE A 376 -15.28 -39.79 -38.39
N PHE A 377 -15.99 -39.04 -39.24
CA PHE A 377 -16.92 -39.63 -40.20
C PHE A 377 -16.24 -40.48 -41.28
N SER A 378 -14.95 -40.26 -41.55
CA SER A 378 -14.14 -41.11 -42.43
C SER A 378 -13.48 -42.29 -41.69
N GLY A 379 -13.73 -42.47 -40.38
CA GLY A 379 -13.21 -43.57 -39.59
C GLY A 379 -11.71 -43.49 -39.25
N LYS A 380 -11.05 -42.35 -39.48
CA LYS A 380 -9.61 -42.17 -39.22
C LYS A 380 -9.27 -41.94 -37.75
N ILE A 381 -10.25 -41.50 -36.96
CA ILE A 381 -10.13 -41.20 -35.54
C ILE A 381 -11.39 -41.65 -34.80
N GLU A 382 -11.26 -41.86 -33.50
CA GLU A 382 -12.38 -42.22 -32.63
C GLU A 382 -13.11 -40.99 -32.07
N PHE A 383 -14.33 -41.17 -31.57
CA PHE A 383 -15.17 -40.07 -31.07
C PHE A 383 -14.51 -39.28 -29.92
N GLY A 384 -13.78 -39.95 -29.04
CA GLY A 384 -13.07 -39.35 -27.91
C GLY A 384 -12.01 -38.35 -28.33
N VAL A 385 -11.41 -38.50 -29.52
CA VAL A 385 -10.40 -37.56 -30.05
C VAL A 385 -11.00 -36.17 -30.28
N ILE A 386 -12.30 -36.08 -30.57
CA ILE A 386 -13.00 -34.80 -30.71
C ILE A 386 -13.01 -34.05 -29.37
N ASN A 387 -13.39 -34.72 -28.28
CA ASN A 387 -13.37 -34.13 -26.94
C ASN A 387 -11.94 -33.79 -26.50
N GLN A 388 -10.98 -34.66 -26.82
CA GLN A 388 -9.57 -34.42 -26.55
C GLN A 388 -9.06 -33.13 -27.22
N SER A 389 -9.45 -32.92 -28.48
CA SER A 389 -9.10 -31.73 -29.27
C SER A 389 -9.73 -30.47 -28.69
N VAL A 390 -11.03 -30.52 -28.32
CA VAL A 390 -11.71 -29.38 -27.69
C VAL A 390 -11.04 -29.01 -26.35
N SER A 391 -10.67 -29.99 -25.54
CA SER A 391 -9.97 -29.77 -24.27
C SER A 391 -8.59 -29.15 -24.49
N ALA A 392 -7.76 -29.74 -25.35
CA ALA A 392 -6.41 -29.22 -25.64
C ALA A 392 -6.46 -27.80 -26.24
N PHE A 393 -7.41 -27.54 -27.13
CA PHE A 393 -7.61 -26.22 -27.72
C PHE A 393 -7.96 -25.15 -26.65
N ASN A 394 -8.82 -25.49 -25.68
CA ASN A 394 -9.18 -24.57 -24.59
C ASN A 394 -7.99 -24.24 -23.66
N HIS A 395 -7.15 -25.24 -23.34
CA HIS A 395 -5.93 -25.00 -22.55
C HIS A 395 -4.97 -24.04 -23.26
N ILE A 396 -4.59 -24.37 -24.50
CA ILE A 396 -3.67 -23.53 -25.30
C ILE A 396 -4.20 -22.11 -25.47
N LEU A 397 -5.50 -21.97 -25.75
CA LEU A 397 -6.09 -20.65 -25.88
C LEU A 397 -6.05 -19.86 -24.55
N GLY A 398 -6.36 -20.52 -23.44
CA GLY A 398 -6.27 -19.92 -22.11
C GLY A 398 -4.86 -19.41 -21.82
N ASP A 399 -3.85 -20.21 -22.16
CA ASP A 399 -2.44 -19.87 -22.00
C ASP A 399 -2.02 -18.67 -22.85
N PHE A 400 -2.44 -18.61 -24.13
CA PHE A 400 -2.20 -17.42 -24.97
C PHE A 400 -2.93 -16.18 -24.48
N SER A 401 -4.12 -16.36 -23.91
CA SER A 401 -4.95 -15.26 -23.40
C SER A 401 -4.47 -14.75 -22.03
N LEU A 402 -3.54 -15.44 -21.36
CA LEU A 402 -3.03 -15.08 -20.04
C LEU A 402 -2.53 -13.63 -19.98
N ILE A 403 -1.77 -13.19 -20.99
CA ILE A 403 -1.24 -11.82 -21.04
C ILE A 403 -2.37 -10.79 -21.07
N VAL A 404 -3.43 -11.08 -21.83
CA VAL A 404 -4.62 -10.21 -21.94
C VAL A 404 -5.36 -10.16 -20.62
N TYR A 405 -5.60 -11.31 -20.00
CA TYR A 405 -6.30 -11.41 -18.71
C TYR A 405 -5.52 -10.75 -17.57
N GLN A 406 -4.18 -10.77 -17.64
CA GLN A 406 -3.34 -10.22 -16.59
C GLN A 406 -2.92 -8.77 -16.82
N PHE A 407 -3.33 -8.13 -17.93
CA PHE A 407 -2.84 -6.80 -18.31
C PHE A 407 -2.97 -5.76 -17.19
N GLN A 408 -4.14 -5.66 -16.55
CA GLN A 408 -4.37 -4.73 -15.45
C GLN A 408 -3.44 -4.99 -14.26
N SER A 409 -3.28 -6.25 -13.88
CA SER A 409 -2.41 -6.63 -12.78
C SER A 409 -0.94 -6.43 -13.12
N ILE A 410 -0.51 -6.61 -14.38
CA ILE A 410 0.85 -6.32 -14.83
C ILE A 410 1.13 -4.82 -14.68
N SER A 411 0.20 -3.96 -15.12
CA SER A 411 0.32 -2.51 -14.94
C SER A 411 0.36 -2.10 -13.47
N ALA A 412 -0.55 -2.64 -12.65
CA ALA A 412 -0.58 -2.36 -11.21
C ALA A 412 0.71 -2.83 -10.51
N PHE A 413 1.19 -4.01 -10.84
CA PHE A 413 2.41 -4.58 -10.26
C PHE A 413 3.67 -3.80 -10.67
N SER A 414 3.74 -3.33 -11.92
CA SER A 414 4.81 -2.42 -12.38
C SER A 414 4.89 -1.16 -11.51
N ALA A 415 3.74 -0.53 -11.23
CA ALA A 415 3.69 0.63 -10.35
C ALA A 415 4.10 0.31 -8.90
N VAL A 416 3.76 -0.87 -8.38
CA VAL A 416 4.20 -1.35 -7.06
C VAL A 416 5.73 -1.54 -7.02
N ILE A 417 6.31 -2.20 -8.02
CA ILE A 417 7.77 -2.38 -8.14
C ILE A 417 8.47 -1.02 -8.15
N ASP A 418 7.95 -0.07 -8.91
CA ASP A 418 8.56 1.25 -9.07
C ASP A 418 8.57 2.02 -7.74
N ARG A 419 7.42 2.09 -7.07
CA ARG A 419 7.26 2.78 -5.77
C ARG A 419 8.06 2.13 -4.65
N LEU A 420 8.14 0.80 -4.64
CA LEU A 420 8.90 0.06 -3.64
C LEU A 420 10.41 0.14 -3.90
N GLY A 421 10.83 0.15 -5.16
CA GLY A 421 12.21 0.39 -5.55
C GLY A 421 12.67 1.80 -5.22
N GLU A 422 11.84 2.82 -5.46
CA GLU A 422 12.09 4.20 -5.04
C GLU A 422 12.19 4.32 -3.52
N PHE A 423 11.27 3.68 -2.78
CA PHE A 423 11.34 3.63 -1.32
C PHE A 423 12.64 2.98 -0.83
N ASP A 424 13.03 1.84 -1.41
CA ASP A 424 14.26 1.14 -1.06
C ASP A 424 15.53 1.95 -1.37
N ASP A 425 15.59 2.60 -2.54
CA ASP A 425 16.67 3.49 -2.93
C ASP A 425 16.82 4.67 -1.96
N LEU A 426 15.72 5.21 -1.44
CA LEU A 426 15.72 6.30 -0.47
C LEU A 426 16.16 5.83 0.93
N LEU A 427 15.77 4.63 1.34
CA LEU A 427 16.25 4.04 2.58
C LEU A 427 17.78 3.82 2.54
N ASP A 428 18.33 3.41 1.40
CA ASP A 428 19.78 3.28 1.20
C ASP A 428 20.48 4.63 1.08
N GLY A 429 19.91 5.55 0.30
CA GLY A 429 20.47 6.86 -0.02
C GLY A 429 20.61 7.76 1.20
N ILE A 430 19.62 7.74 2.11
CA ILE A 430 19.69 8.54 3.34
C ILE A 430 20.67 7.91 4.34
N SER A 431 20.77 6.59 4.38
CA SER A 431 21.75 5.89 5.22
C SER A 431 23.19 6.15 4.76
N SER A 432 23.41 6.30 3.45
CA SER A 432 24.73 6.52 2.85
C SER A 432 25.12 8.01 2.77
N LYS A 433 24.19 8.93 2.46
CA LYS A 433 24.44 10.37 2.53
C LYS A 433 24.76 10.85 3.94
N SER A 434 24.14 10.24 4.96
CA SER A 434 24.50 10.46 6.37
C SER A 434 25.95 10.09 6.72
N LEU A 435 26.66 9.38 5.84
CA LEU A 435 28.07 8.98 6.02
C LEU A 435 29.04 9.74 5.10
N LEU A 436 28.56 10.47 4.09
CA LEU A 436 29.40 11.07 3.04
C LEU A 436 29.35 12.61 2.97
N GLU A 437 28.35 13.27 3.54
CA GLU A 437 28.29 14.75 3.59
C GLU A 437 28.94 15.29 4.87
N THR A 438 30.27 15.27 4.92
CA THR A 438 31.09 15.88 5.99
C THR A 438 31.27 17.40 5.82
N GLN A 439 30.26 18.12 5.35
CA GLN A 439 30.35 19.59 5.26
C GLN A 439 29.08 20.25 5.81
N GLU A 440 29.26 20.90 6.97
CA GLU A 440 28.31 21.77 7.66
C GLU A 440 27.15 21.06 8.38
N GLU A 441 27.47 20.07 9.24
CA GLU A 441 26.48 19.47 10.15
C GLU A 441 26.65 20.02 11.58
N ILE A 442 25.53 20.19 12.29
CA ILE A 442 25.51 20.52 13.72
C ILE A 442 25.98 19.27 14.48
N THR A 443 27.16 19.34 15.10
CA THR A 443 27.69 18.22 15.87
C THR A 443 27.03 18.19 17.24
N VAL A 444 26.31 17.11 17.54
CA VAL A 444 25.79 16.87 18.89
C VAL A 444 26.65 15.79 19.55
N GLU A 445 27.46 16.18 20.52
CA GLU A 445 28.35 15.30 21.29
C GLU A 445 27.82 15.06 22.70
N TYR A 446 28.11 13.87 23.23
CA TYR A 446 27.82 13.50 24.60
C TYR A 446 29.17 13.17 25.23
N SER A 447 29.66 14.08 26.06
CA SER A 447 30.91 13.87 26.78
C SER A 447 30.58 13.19 28.09
N PRO A 448 31.04 11.94 28.34
CA PRO A 448 31.06 11.43 29.70
C PRO A 448 31.95 12.37 30.51
N ALA A 449 31.58 12.64 31.76
CA ALA A 449 32.41 13.39 32.70
C ALA A 449 33.78 12.70 32.87
N ARG A 450 34.72 12.93 31.94
CA ARG A 450 36.12 12.57 32.12
C ARG A 450 36.64 13.56 33.13
N SER A 451 36.86 13.08 34.36
CA SER A 451 37.77 13.73 35.29
C SER A 451 39.10 13.91 34.57
N SER A 452 39.38 15.12 34.09
CA SER A 452 40.73 15.51 33.73
C SER A 452 41.54 15.50 35.03
N ILE A 453 42.19 14.37 35.32
CA ILE A 453 43.23 14.32 36.33
C ILE A 453 44.42 15.04 35.71
N SER A 454 44.49 16.35 35.89
CA SER A 454 45.77 17.03 35.94
C SER A 454 46.46 16.55 37.22
N GLN A 455 47.50 15.73 37.07
CA GLN A 455 48.42 15.44 38.17
C GLN A 455 49.10 16.75 38.57
N GLU A 456 48.57 17.41 39.58
CA GLU A 456 49.36 18.29 40.43
C GLU A 456 49.40 17.67 41.82
N ALA A 457 50.62 17.54 42.33
CA ALA A 457 50.92 16.90 43.59
C ALA A 457 50.25 17.62 44.77
N ASN A 458 49.90 16.82 45.78
CA ASN A 458 49.53 17.19 47.15
C ASN A 458 48.02 17.37 47.40
N GLY A 459 47.35 16.23 47.62
CA GLY A 459 46.47 16.08 48.77
C GLY A 459 45.22 16.95 48.86
N SER A 460 44.40 17.02 47.80
CA SER A 460 42.95 17.16 47.96
C SER A 460 42.23 16.59 46.73
N VAL A 461 41.42 15.56 46.95
CA VAL A 461 40.55 15.02 45.89
C VAL A 461 39.35 15.97 45.77
N LEU A 462 39.49 17.03 44.98
CA LEU A 462 38.33 17.72 44.46
C LEU A 462 37.69 16.80 43.41
N LYS A 463 36.57 16.18 43.76
CA LYS A 463 35.62 15.62 42.80
C LYS A 463 35.29 16.74 41.82
N GLY A 464 35.89 16.73 40.64
CA GLY A 464 35.52 17.61 39.54
C GLY A 464 34.09 17.28 39.12
N GLN A 465 33.12 17.93 39.77
CA GLN A 465 31.73 17.90 39.34
C GLN A 465 31.67 18.58 37.96
N CYS A 466 31.18 17.89 36.94
CA CYS A 466 30.72 18.57 35.73
C CYS A 466 29.60 19.53 36.14
N GLN A 467 29.93 20.81 36.33
CA GLN A 467 28.94 21.86 36.63
C GLN A 467 28.05 22.14 35.41
N ASN A 468 28.59 21.98 34.21
CA ASN A 468 27.89 22.27 32.95
C ASN A 468 27.03 21.06 32.57
N LEU A 469 25.76 21.29 32.24
CA LEU A 469 24.81 20.28 31.75
C LEU A 469 24.71 20.33 30.21
N LEU A 470 24.67 21.55 29.65
CA LEU A 470 24.58 21.81 28.21
C LEU A 470 25.54 22.94 27.83
N VAL A 471 26.36 22.70 26.80
CA VAL A 471 27.22 23.72 26.19
C VAL A 471 26.90 23.79 24.70
N VAL A 472 26.45 24.95 24.23
CA VAL A 472 26.21 25.26 22.82
C VAL A 472 27.27 26.27 22.40
N LYS A 473 27.97 26.02 21.28
CA LYS A 473 28.99 26.92 20.74
C LYS A 473 28.67 27.29 19.30
N ASN A 474 28.64 28.60 19.05
CA ASN A 474 28.56 29.21 17.71
C ASN A 474 27.44 28.63 16.83
N LEU A 475 26.30 28.28 17.43
CA LEU A 475 25.19 27.63 16.76
C LEU A 475 24.46 28.60 15.84
N THR A 476 24.51 28.32 14.55
CA THR A 476 23.81 29.01 13.48
C THR A 476 22.82 28.04 12.86
N LEU A 477 21.52 28.33 12.91
CA LEU A 477 20.45 27.48 12.37
C LEU A 477 19.87 28.08 11.10
N GLN A 478 19.67 27.24 10.09
CA GLN A 478 19.07 27.62 8.82
C GLN A 478 17.84 26.77 8.51
N THR A 479 16.92 27.31 7.71
CA THR A 479 15.78 26.54 7.19
C THR A 479 16.24 25.48 6.17
N PRO A 480 15.61 24.29 6.12
CA PRO A 480 16.03 23.21 5.24
C PRO A 480 15.91 23.54 3.75
N ARG A 481 14.91 24.35 3.39
CA ARG A 481 14.52 24.61 1.99
C ARG A 481 15.03 25.95 1.47
N SER A 482 14.90 27.03 2.24
CA SER A 482 15.28 28.39 1.82
C SER A 482 16.65 28.84 2.33
N LYS A 483 17.34 28.03 3.14
CA LYS A 483 18.58 28.38 3.86
C LYS A 483 18.50 29.70 4.63
N ALA A 484 17.30 30.15 4.95
CA ALA A 484 17.07 31.37 5.71
C ALA A 484 17.60 31.17 7.12
N THR A 485 18.42 32.11 7.60
CA THR A 485 19.02 32.03 8.93
C THR A 485 17.98 32.35 9.99
N LEU A 486 17.72 31.39 10.88
CA LEU A 486 16.78 31.52 12.00
C LEU A 486 17.50 32.02 13.27
N ILE A 487 18.67 31.46 13.54
CA ILE A 487 19.52 31.80 14.69
C ILE A 487 20.94 31.95 14.17
N LYS A 488 21.68 32.95 14.64
CA LYS A 488 23.05 33.23 14.20
C LYS A 488 24.00 33.22 15.39
N ASN A 489 25.03 32.38 15.32
CA ASN A 489 26.17 32.33 16.24
C ASN A 489 25.81 32.31 17.74
N LEU A 490 24.84 31.47 18.12
CA LEU A 490 24.41 31.31 19.50
C LEU A 490 25.43 30.49 20.30
N SER A 491 25.92 31.08 21.39
CA SER A 491 26.76 30.40 22.38
C SER A 491 26.11 30.50 23.75
N LEU A 492 25.93 29.37 24.42
CA LEU A 492 25.10 29.19 25.61
C LEU A 492 25.70 28.11 26.50
N ILE A 493 25.77 28.34 27.80
CA ILE A 493 26.14 27.33 28.80
C ILE A 493 24.99 27.28 29.82
N VAL A 494 24.49 26.07 30.09
CA VAL A 494 23.50 25.79 31.14
C VAL A 494 24.17 24.87 32.15
N ASN A 495 24.21 25.31 33.41
CA ASN A 495 24.74 24.52 34.50
C ASN A 495 23.67 23.61 35.10
N LYS A 496 24.11 22.66 35.92
CA LYS A 496 23.21 21.87 36.75
C LYS A 496 22.40 22.79 37.66
N ASP A 497 21.11 22.52 37.79
CA ASP A 497 20.12 23.29 38.56
C ASP A 497 19.79 24.70 37.98
N ASP A 498 20.31 25.04 36.79
CA ASP A 498 19.88 26.25 36.08
C ASP A 498 18.50 26.07 35.41
N HIS A 499 17.71 27.16 35.40
CA HIS A 499 16.47 27.26 34.64
C HIS A 499 16.62 28.29 33.51
N LEU A 500 16.46 27.86 32.26
CA LEU A 500 16.54 28.71 31.08
C LEU A 500 15.16 28.82 30.41
N LEU A 501 14.68 30.06 30.23
CA LEU A 501 13.46 30.37 29.47
C LEU A 501 13.81 30.97 28.10
N VAL A 502 13.26 30.40 27.02
CA VAL A 502 13.49 30.86 25.64
C VAL A 502 12.23 31.56 25.11
N MET A 503 12.26 32.89 24.98
CA MET A 503 11.14 33.70 24.49
C MET A 503 11.41 34.35 23.13
N GLY A 504 10.36 34.70 22.39
CA GLY A 504 10.46 35.46 21.14
C GLY A 504 9.19 35.37 20.26
N PRO A 505 9.10 36.14 19.16
CA PRO A 505 7.96 36.14 18.25
C PRO A 505 7.65 34.78 17.61
N SER A 506 6.42 34.56 17.13
CA SER A 506 6.09 33.35 16.37
C SER A 506 6.97 33.25 15.11
N GLY A 507 7.46 32.05 14.79
CA GLY A 507 8.36 31.84 13.65
C GLY A 507 9.84 32.20 13.87
N SER A 508 10.25 32.70 15.06
CA SER A 508 11.63 33.11 15.34
C SER A 508 12.65 31.96 15.52
N GLY A 509 12.27 30.71 15.25
CA GLY A 509 13.19 29.55 15.34
C GLY A 509 13.32 28.86 16.71
N LYS A 510 12.51 29.21 17.72
CA LYS A 510 12.53 28.58 19.05
C LYS A 510 12.41 27.05 19.01
N THR A 511 11.40 26.53 18.30
CA THR A 511 11.20 25.09 18.14
C THR A 511 12.33 24.45 17.32
N SER A 512 12.91 25.19 16.37
CA SER A 512 14.05 24.72 15.59
C SER A 512 15.32 24.58 16.44
N LEU A 513 15.54 25.47 17.43
CA LEU A 513 16.60 25.34 18.42
C LEU A 513 16.47 24.05 19.22
N LEU A 514 15.28 23.77 19.78
CA LEU A 514 15.05 22.52 20.51
C LEU A 514 15.23 21.28 19.63
N ARG A 515 14.82 21.33 18.36
CA ARG A 515 15.07 20.25 17.40
C ARG A 515 16.56 20.07 17.11
N ALA A 516 17.34 21.14 17.03
CA ALA A 516 18.79 21.06 16.86
C ALA A 516 19.46 20.42 18.09
N LEU A 517 19.07 20.84 19.30
CA LEU A 517 19.53 20.23 20.55
C LEU A 517 19.18 18.74 20.65
N ALA A 518 17.99 18.34 20.20
CA ALA A 518 17.56 16.94 20.16
C ALA A 518 18.22 16.11 19.03
N GLY A 519 19.04 16.71 18.17
CA GLY A 519 19.62 16.07 16.99
C GLY A 519 18.58 15.71 15.91
N LEU A 520 17.48 16.46 15.85
CA LEU A 520 16.42 16.35 14.83
C LEU A 520 16.56 17.42 13.74
N TRP A 521 17.47 18.37 13.90
CA TRP A 521 17.74 19.44 12.95
C TRP A 521 19.24 19.55 12.72
N ASN A 522 19.66 19.41 11.47
CA ASN A 522 21.07 19.35 11.11
C ASN A 522 21.48 20.43 10.09
N TYR A 523 20.57 21.33 9.70
CA TYR A 523 20.85 22.45 8.81
C TYR A 523 21.44 23.63 9.58
N GLY A 524 22.75 23.82 9.46
CA GLY A 524 23.46 24.89 10.15
C GLY A 524 24.90 24.55 10.50
N LYS A 525 25.51 25.37 11.35
CA LYS A 525 26.86 25.13 11.88
C LYS A 525 26.87 25.33 13.38
N GLY A 526 27.66 24.57 14.11
CA GLY A 526 27.85 24.74 15.55
C GLY A 526 28.00 23.41 16.28
N GLU A 527 28.33 23.51 17.55
CA GLU A 527 28.58 22.37 18.42
C GLU A 527 27.61 22.40 19.60
N VAL A 528 26.99 21.25 19.89
CA VAL A 528 26.12 21.04 21.05
C VAL A 528 26.70 19.89 21.86
N ILE A 529 27.09 20.17 23.10
CA ILE A 529 27.70 19.20 24.01
C ILE A 529 26.79 19.02 25.21
N PHE A 530 26.37 17.77 25.44
CA PHE A 530 25.73 17.37 26.69
C PHE A 530 26.75 16.68 27.60
N CYS A 531 26.81 17.08 28.87
CA CYS A 531 27.68 16.49 29.87
C CYS A 531 26.86 15.55 30.74
N ASP A 532 27.22 14.26 30.76
CA ASP A 532 26.51 13.25 31.55
C ASP A 532 27.16 13.10 32.93
N GLY A 533 26.35 13.23 33.99
CA GLY A 533 26.82 13.29 35.39
C GLY A 533 26.83 11.95 36.13
N ASP A 534 26.26 10.89 35.55
CA ASP A 534 25.98 9.65 36.27
C ASP A 534 27.06 8.59 36.00
N GLY A 535 28.17 8.70 36.72
CA GLY A 535 29.15 7.64 36.88
C GLY A 535 28.77 6.63 37.96
N GLU A 536 27.59 6.00 37.89
CA GLU A 536 27.27 4.85 38.73
C GLU A 536 27.54 3.53 38.00
N ASN A 537 28.65 2.90 38.39
CA ASN A 537 29.03 1.48 38.28
C ASN A 537 28.11 0.60 37.42
N THR A 538 28.38 0.54 36.12
CA THR A 538 28.06 -0.67 35.35
C THR A 538 29.34 -1.47 35.20
N GLU A 539 29.70 -2.22 36.25
CA GLU A 539 30.56 -3.38 36.06
C GLU A 539 29.84 -4.31 35.07
N ALA A 540 30.25 -4.22 33.81
CA ALA A 540 29.87 -5.17 32.81
C ALA A 540 30.46 -6.52 33.24
N LEU A 541 29.59 -7.43 33.68
CA LEU A 541 29.82 -8.87 33.62
C LEU A 541 30.15 -9.23 32.17
N THR A 542 31.43 -9.19 31.81
CA THR A 542 31.97 -9.74 30.57
C THR A 542 32.63 -11.08 30.87
N SER A 543 31.82 -12.10 31.10
CA SER A 543 32.23 -13.45 30.74
C SER A 543 32.03 -13.65 29.24
N SER A 544 33.15 -13.80 28.54
CA SER A 544 33.34 -14.58 27.31
C SER A 544 32.57 -14.20 26.03
N GLY A 545 33.34 -13.69 25.06
CA GLY A 545 33.34 -14.22 23.70
C GLY A 545 32.33 -13.64 22.69
N ILE A 546 32.81 -12.75 21.82
CA ILE A 546 32.88 -12.89 20.35
C ILE A 546 33.02 -11.49 19.73
N THR A 547 34.05 -11.37 18.92
CA THR A 547 34.50 -10.26 18.09
C THR A 547 33.43 -9.77 17.09
N GLY A 548 33.28 -8.46 16.94
CA GLY A 548 32.81 -7.86 15.68
C GLY A 548 31.91 -6.63 15.79
N ILE A 549 32.31 -5.58 15.06
CA ILE A 549 31.53 -4.46 14.54
C ILE A 549 31.37 -3.24 15.48
N GLN A 550 32.32 -2.30 15.31
CA GLN A 550 32.17 -0.88 15.59
C GLN A 550 30.94 -0.33 14.84
N GLY A 551 29.96 0.18 15.60
CA GLY A 551 28.69 0.69 15.08
C GLY A 551 27.58 0.77 16.15
N SER A 552 27.82 0.22 17.33
CA SER A 552 26.84 0.09 18.42
C SER A 552 26.77 1.27 19.40
N SER A 553 27.64 2.29 19.30
CA SER A 553 27.67 3.37 20.33
C SER A 553 26.57 4.42 20.18
N LEU A 554 25.90 4.53 19.02
CA LEU A 554 24.81 5.49 18.81
C LEU A 554 23.43 5.00 19.30
N MET A 555 23.25 3.71 19.57
CA MET A 555 21.95 3.15 20.03
C MET A 555 21.75 3.18 21.55
N LYS A 556 22.79 3.46 22.34
CA LYS A 556 22.70 3.60 23.81
C LYS A 556 22.30 5.01 24.28
N ARG A 557 21.69 5.82 23.40
CA ARG A 557 21.50 7.28 23.60
C ARG A 557 20.21 7.67 24.32
N ASN A 558 19.64 6.82 25.20
CA ASN A 558 18.38 7.15 25.89
C ASN A 558 18.22 6.53 27.29
N GLN A 559 19.30 6.10 27.94
CA GLN A 559 19.25 5.71 29.35
C GLN A 559 20.11 6.68 30.17
N ARG A 560 19.57 7.88 30.48
CA ARG A 560 19.11 8.24 31.85
C ARG A 560 19.13 9.73 32.23
N SER A 561 19.67 10.68 31.46
CA SER A 561 19.81 12.08 31.96
C SER A 561 19.00 13.19 31.27
N ILE A 562 18.44 13.02 30.06
CA ILE A 562 17.74 14.11 29.33
C ILE A 562 16.42 13.64 28.72
N LEU A 563 15.34 14.41 28.94
CA LEU A 563 14.01 14.18 28.38
C LEU A 563 13.55 15.40 27.56
N PHE A 564 13.15 15.16 26.31
CA PHE A 564 12.54 16.19 25.46
C PHE A 564 11.02 16.06 25.44
N LEU A 565 10.32 17.17 25.66
CA LEU A 565 8.86 17.24 25.58
C LEU A 565 8.43 17.94 24.29
N PRO A 566 7.61 17.30 23.43
CA PRO A 566 7.13 17.93 22.20
C PRO A 566 6.03 18.95 22.47
N GLN A 567 5.90 19.96 21.61
CA GLN A 567 4.85 20.98 21.69
C GLN A 567 3.43 20.39 21.56
N ARG A 568 3.28 19.36 20.71
CA ARG A 568 2.05 18.57 20.63
C ARG A 568 2.29 17.27 21.40
N PRO A 569 1.49 16.94 22.42
CA PRO A 569 1.68 15.73 23.19
C PRO A 569 1.52 14.50 22.28
N TYR A 570 2.40 13.52 22.47
CA TYR A 570 2.32 12.24 21.78
C TYR A 570 1.70 11.19 22.71
N MET A 571 0.64 10.54 22.23
CA MET A 571 -0.04 9.46 22.93
C MET A 571 0.21 8.15 22.19
N VAL A 572 0.80 7.18 22.89
CA VAL A 572 1.01 5.82 22.42
C VAL A 572 -0.33 5.09 22.42
N LEU A 573 -0.56 4.27 21.40
CA LEU A 573 -1.65 3.30 21.40
C LEU A 573 -1.33 2.16 22.39
N GLY A 574 -2.02 2.13 23.52
CA GLY A 574 -1.79 1.14 24.56
C GLY A 574 -2.49 1.45 25.87
N THR A 575 -2.01 0.84 26.95
CA THR A 575 -2.49 1.09 28.31
C THR A 575 -1.96 2.42 28.85
N LEU A 576 -2.64 2.99 29.85
CA LEU A 576 -2.13 4.16 30.59
C LEU A 576 -0.74 3.90 31.17
N ARG A 577 -0.46 2.68 31.63
CA ARG A 577 0.89 2.29 32.09
C ARG A 577 1.93 2.44 30.98
N GLN A 578 1.65 1.98 29.76
CA GLN A 578 2.56 2.18 28.62
C GLN A 578 2.71 3.66 28.29
N GLN A 579 1.63 4.44 28.33
CA GLN A 579 1.69 5.89 28.12
C GLN A 579 2.63 6.58 29.11
N LEU A 580 2.57 6.22 30.40
CA LEU A 580 3.41 6.82 31.45
C LEU A 580 4.86 6.33 31.42
N LEU A 581 5.12 5.12 30.92
CA LEU A 581 6.47 4.53 30.87
C LEU A 581 7.21 4.82 29.57
N TYR A 582 6.58 5.42 28.57
CA TYR A 582 7.24 5.80 27.32
C TYR A 582 8.33 6.85 27.58
N PRO A 583 9.57 6.71 27.04
CA PRO A 583 10.06 5.74 26.03
C PRO A 583 10.82 4.53 26.63
N THR A 584 10.68 4.25 27.92
CA THR A 584 11.55 3.35 28.68
C THR A 584 10.99 1.95 28.93
N TRP A 585 9.77 1.64 28.48
CA TRP A 585 9.25 0.29 28.66
C TRP A 585 10.13 -0.72 27.90
N SER A 586 10.62 -1.74 28.61
CA SER A 586 11.19 -2.93 28.01
C SER A 586 10.16 -4.04 28.12
N ASP A 587 10.02 -4.86 27.07
CA ASP A 587 9.32 -6.15 27.17
C ASP A 587 10.17 -7.12 28.00
N GLY A 588 10.31 -6.85 29.29
CA GLY A 588 10.56 -7.91 30.26
C GLY A 588 9.33 -8.79 30.23
N GLY A 589 9.50 -10.04 29.76
CA GLY A 589 8.42 -10.98 29.52
C GLY A 589 7.36 -10.96 30.60
N ILE A 590 6.09 -10.95 30.17
CA ILE A 590 4.94 -11.14 31.04
C ILE A 590 5.03 -12.58 31.60
N SER A 591 5.80 -12.78 32.66
CA SER A 591 5.49 -13.80 33.65
C SER A 591 4.56 -13.15 34.65
N VAL A 592 3.30 -13.61 34.62
CA VAL A 592 2.34 -13.34 35.68
C VAL A 592 2.89 -13.97 36.96
N ALA A 593 3.53 -13.17 37.81
CA ALA A 593 3.86 -13.53 39.17
C ALA A 593 3.21 -12.52 40.11
N LYS A 594 2.36 -13.07 40.98
CA LYS A 594 1.63 -12.41 42.05
C LYS A 594 2.55 -11.66 43.02
N ASP A 595 2.01 -10.52 43.47
CA ASP A 595 2.09 -9.92 44.80
C ASP A 595 3.44 -9.52 45.42
N THR A 596 3.42 -8.28 45.92
CA THR A 596 4.21 -7.71 47.04
C THR A 596 5.72 -7.53 46.84
N GLU A 597 6.15 -6.30 46.60
CA GLU A 597 6.78 -5.47 47.66
C GLU A 597 7.17 -4.07 47.13
N SER A 598 6.89 -3.08 47.96
CA SER A 598 7.25 -1.68 47.80
C SER A 598 8.75 -1.47 48.06
N ALA A 599 9.50 -1.06 47.04
CA ALA A 599 10.82 -0.47 47.19
C ALA A 599 10.84 0.92 46.55
N GLY A 600 10.96 1.94 47.40
CA GLY A 600 11.03 3.34 47.01
C GLY A 600 12.29 3.62 46.19
N LEU A 601 12.12 4.30 45.07
CA LEU A 601 13.21 4.84 44.27
C LEU A 601 13.42 6.31 44.63
N VAL A 602 14.62 6.55 45.15
CA VAL A 602 15.22 7.82 45.55
C VAL A 602 15.19 8.81 44.39
N GLY A 603 14.84 10.06 44.70
CA GLY A 603 14.72 11.15 43.74
C GLY A 603 16.06 11.54 43.11
N SER A 604 16.10 11.56 41.79
CA SER A 604 17.13 12.25 41.01
C SER A 604 16.53 13.53 40.44
N CYS A 605 17.20 14.66 40.67
CA CYS A 605 16.85 15.99 40.15
C CYS A 605 16.70 15.97 38.62
N PHE A 606 15.52 16.33 38.11
CA PHE A 606 15.27 16.56 36.69
C PHE A 606 15.34 18.05 36.38
N CYS A 607 16.19 18.43 35.42
CA CYS A 607 16.18 19.78 34.83
C CYS A 607 14.97 19.89 33.88
N TYR A 608 13.96 20.68 34.25
CA TYR A 608 12.80 20.97 33.41
C TYR A 608 13.05 22.25 32.59
N LEU A 609 12.96 22.15 31.25
CA LEU A 609 12.75 23.31 30.38
C LEU A 609 11.24 23.48 30.15
N TYR A 610 10.66 24.51 30.77
CA TYR A 610 9.26 24.87 30.63
C TYR A 610 9.01 25.79 29.43
N TRP A 611 7.78 25.71 28.90
CA TRP A 611 7.26 26.42 27.74
C TRP A 611 6.37 27.59 28.21
N THR A 612 6.54 28.78 27.61
CA THR A 612 5.51 29.83 27.50
C THR A 612 5.54 30.43 26.11
#